data_AF-A0A520D3G2-F1
#
_entry.id   AF-A0A520D3G2-F1
#
_cell.length_a   1.000
_cell.length_b   1.000
_cell.length_c   1.000
_cell.angle_alpha   90.00
_cell.angle_beta   90.00
_cell.angle_gamma   90.00
#
_symmetry.space_group_name_H-M   'P 1'
#
loop_
_entity.id
_entity.type
_entity.pdbx_description
1 polymer ?
#
loop_
_entity_poly.entity_id
_entity_poly.type
_entity_poly.pdbx_seq_one_letter_code
_entity_poly.pdbx_strand_id
1 'polypeptide(L)'
;MLDAAPLGFVHGPEDLVVDEHGQPRRIDHAYSWAYPLAAHGMMHTVIRNAWAGDPYKIDTLLMFMANMSWNSAMNTGQTMQWLTDKDEAGEYRIPRIIYSDAYASEMVAYADLVLPDTTYLERFDAISLLDRPISDADGASDAIRHPLFDPATQGDDGDARDVRGFQSVLIELGTRLGLPGLVNEDGSARYRDYADYIVRHERAPGVGLLAGWRGEDGSQHGKGTPNPDQLQRYIDNGGFWREELPEHARYYKMANRGYLQWAQRFGFVPNDAPIVLQLYS
;
A
#
# COMPACT_ATOMS: atom_id res chain seq x y z
N MET A 1 21.65 -13.17 8.07
CA MET A 1 21.61 -11.82 8.67
C MET A 1 20.88 -10.94 7.67
N LEU A 2 20.04 -10.01 8.12
CA LEU A 2 19.58 -8.94 7.24
C LEU A 2 20.75 -7.97 7.09
N ASP A 3 21.06 -7.55 5.86
CA ASP A 3 22.16 -6.62 5.59
C ASP A 3 21.74 -5.15 5.87
N ALA A 4 20.48 -4.92 6.29
CA ALA A 4 19.95 -3.63 6.73
C ALA A 4 18.81 -3.81 7.76
N ALA A 5 18.50 -2.75 8.50
CA ALA A 5 17.41 -2.73 9.47
C ALA A 5 16.03 -2.88 8.76
N PRO A 6 15.02 -3.49 9.44
CA PRO A 6 13.78 -3.95 8.80
C PRO A 6 12.87 -2.86 8.21
N LEU A 7 13.17 -1.59 8.43
CA LEU A 7 12.36 -0.44 8.00
C LEU A 7 12.99 0.37 6.85
N GLY A 8 14.18 -0.01 6.35
CA GLY A 8 14.79 0.64 5.19
C GLY A 8 15.15 2.11 5.42
N PHE A 9 15.51 2.48 6.64
CA PHE A 9 16.07 3.81 6.92
C PHE A 9 17.51 3.90 6.41
N VAL A 10 17.93 5.09 6.01
CA VAL A 10 19.32 5.38 5.67
C VAL A 10 20.14 5.39 6.96
N HIS A 11 21.11 4.50 7.08
CA HIS A 11 22.06 4.41 8.19
C HIS A 11 23.44 4.96 7.81
N GLY A 12 23.79 4.91 6.52
CA GLY A 12 25.02 5.49 6.00
C GLY A 12 24.86 6.00 4.56
N PRO A 13 25.87 6.71 4.04
CA PRO A 13 25.92 7.13 2.63
C PRO A 13 25.65 6.03 1.61
N GLU A 14 26.05 4.80 1.91
CA GLU A 14 25.85 3.61 1.08
C GLU A 14 24.38 3.21 0.90
N ASP A 15 23.49 3.66 1.78
CA ASP A 15 22.05 3.39 1.70
C ASP A 15 21.31 4.41 0.83
N LEU A 16 22.00 5.48 0.38
CA LEU A 16 21.38 6.52 -0.44
C LEU A 16 20.98 5.97 -1.82
N VAL A 17 19.82 6.39 -2.29
CA VAL A 17 19.26 6.01 -3.59
C VAL A 17 19.77 6.99 -4.67
N VAL A 18 21.08 6.93 -4.91
CA VAL A 18 21.81 7.75 -5.88
C VAL A 18 22.52 6.89 -6.95
N ASP A 19 22.90 7.51 -8.06
CA ASP A 19 23.72 6.87 -9.10
C ASP A 19 25.23 6.94 -8.77
N GLU A 20 26.07 6.43 -9.69
CA GLU A 20 27.53 6.43 -9.54
C GLU A 20 28.16 7.84 -9.46
N HIS A 21 27.42 8.88 -9.85
CA HIS A 21 27.81 10.27 -9.78
C HIS A 21 27.17 11.02 -8.59
N GLY A 22 26.44 10.31 -7.74
CA GLY A 22 25.74 10.88 -6.58
C GLY A 22 24.44 11.62 -6.92
N GLN A 23 23.90 11.49 -8.14
CA GLN A 23 22.63 12.11 -8.51
C GLN A 23 21.44 11.26 -8.04
N PRO A 24 20.30 11.87 -7.69
CA PRO A 24 19.11 11.13 -7.26
C PRO A 24 18.63 10.16 -8.35
N ARG A 25 18.27 8.92 -7.97
CA ARG A 25 17.66 7.97 -8.92
C ARG A 25 16.13 7.97 -8.91
N ARG A 26 15.51 8.50 -7.87
CA ARG A 26 14.05 8.61 -7.77
C ARG A 26 13.60 9.97 -8.28
N ILE A 27 12.46 10.01 -8.97
CA ILE A 27 11.85 11.26 -9.46
C ILE A 27 11.53 12.25 -8.33
N ASP A 28 11.20 11.75 -7.12
CA ASP A 28 10.90 12.57 -5.95
C ASP A 28 12.16 13.01 -5.17
N HIS A 29 13.34 12.54 -5.58
CA HIS A 29 14.64 12.72 -4.91
C HIS A 29 14.71 12.18 -3.48
N ALA A 30 13.73 11.40 -3.01
CA ALA A 30 13.78 10.82 -1.67
C ALA A 30 14.97 9.86 -1.52
N TYR A 31 15.57 9.83 -0.33
CA TYR A 31 16.79 9.06 -0.01
C TYR A 31 18.04 9.46 -0.82
N SER A 32 18.07 10.67 -1.38
CA SER A 32 19.27 11.24 -1.99
C SER A 32 20.06 12.11 -1.01
N TRP A 33 21.20 12.67 -1.43
CA TRP A 33 21.93 13.67 -0.64
C TRP A 33 21.10 14.90 -0.27
N ALA A 34 20.10 15.28 -1.08
CA ALA A 34 19.22 16.41 -0.79
C ALA A 34 18.19 16.06 0.30
N TYR A 35 17.67 14.83 0.28
CA TYR A 35 16.60 14.37 1.17
C TYR A 35 16.90 12.97 1.75
N PRO A 36 17.98 12.82 2.53
CA PRO A 36 18.47 11.51 2.95
C PRO A 36 17.51 10.81 3.93
N LEU A 37 16.66 11.56 4.64
CA LEU A 37 15.76 11.06 5.68
C LEU A 37 14.28 11.08 5.27
N ALA A 38 14.00 11.11 3.96
CA ALA A 38 12.62 11.15 3.42
C ALA A 38 11.96 9.76 3.42
N ALA A 39 11.73 9.20 4.60
CA ALA A 39 11.22 7.84 4.79
C ALA A 39 9.82 7.55 4.20
N HIS A 40 9.05 8.60 3.92
CA HIS A 40 7.72 8.52 3.30
C HIS A 40 7.70 9.04 1.85
N GLY A 41 8.87 9.15 1.22
CA GLY A 41 9.01 9.76 -0.09
C GLY A 41 8.75 11.27 -0.06
N MET A 42 8.80 11.89 -1.24
CA MET A 42 8.61 13.33 -1.41
C MET A 42 7.51 13.59 -2.45
N MET A 43 6.31 13.06 -2.22
CA MET A 43 5.21 13.12 -3.21
C MET A 43 4.92 14.54 -3.73
N HIS A 44 5.10 15.58 -2.91
CA HIS A 44 4.88 16.98 -3.28
C HIS A 44 5.87 17.52 -4.34
N THR A 45 7.02 16.86 -4.55
CA THR A 45 7.99 17.28 -5.58
C THR A 45 7.76 16.59 -6.93
N VAL A 46 7.01 15.48 -6.97
CA VAL A 46 6.90 14.59 -8.14
C VAL A 46 6.44 15.33 -9.39
N ILE A 47 5.38 16.15 -9.31
CA ILE A 47 4.84 16.85 -10.50
C ILE A 47 5.83 17.89 -11.01
N ARG A 48 6.43 18.69 -10.11
CA ARG A 48 7.46 19.66 -10.48
C ARG A 48 8.62 18.97 -11.18
N ASN A 49 9.08 17.87 -10.61
CA ASN A 49 10.26 17.15 -11.08
C ASN A 49 9.98 16.43 -12.42
N ALA A 50 8.78 15.86 -12.58
CA ALA A 50 8.32 15.31 -13.86
C ALA A 50 8.26 16.39 -14.96
N TRP A 51 7.69 17.56 -14.65
CA TRP A 51 7.65 18.71 -15.55
C TRP A 51 9.05 19.22 -15.93
N ALA A 52 9.97 19.25 -14.97
CA ALA A 52 11.36 19.68 -15.17
C ALA A 52 12.21 18.63 -15.90
N GLY A 53 11.81 17.36 -15.86
CA GLY A 53 12.66 16.24 -16.29
C GLY A 53 13.84 16.02 -15.35
N ASP A 54 13.65 16.24 -14.05
CA ASP A 54 14.69 16.19 -13.00
C ASP A 54 14.37 15.06 -12.01
N PRO A 55 15.16 13.97 -11.93
CA PRO A 55 16.46 13.79 -12.57
C PRO A 55 16.37 13.25 -14.01
N TYR A 56 15.18 12.87 -14.46
CA TYR A 56 14.92 12.40 -15.81
C TYR A 56 13.47 12.68 -16.21
N LYS A 57 13.19 12.58 -17.51
CA LYS A 57 11.82 12.61 -18.03
C LYS A 57 11.11 11.29 -17.78
N ILE A 58 9.81 11.37 -17.51
CA ILE A 58 8.89 10.23 -17.48
C ILE A 58 7.96 10.29 -18.69
N ASP A 59 7.51 9.14 -19.17
CA ASP A 59 6.46 9.07 -20.20
C ASP A 59 5.06 9.09 -19.58
N THR A 60 4.90 8.49 -18.40
CA THR A 60 3.59 8.30 -17.74
C THR A 60 3.68 8.59 -16.25
N LEU A 61 2.72 9.37 -15.75
CA LEU A 61 2.47 9.61 -14.33
C LEU A 61 1.14 8.97 -13.93
N LEU A 62 1.18 7.97 -13.04
CA LEU A 62 -0.01 7.35 -12.45
C LEU A 62 -0.19 7.81 -11.00
N MET A 63 -1.37 8.34 -10.67
CA MET A 63 -1.71 8.84 -9.34
C MET A 63 -3.01 8.20 -8.84
N PHE A 64 -3.09 7.98 -7.54
CA PHE A 64 -4.24 7.37 -6.86
C PHE A 64 -4.55 8.13 -5.58
N MET A 65 -5.82 8.55 -5.41
CA MET A 65 -6.33 9.24 -4.22
C MET A 65 -5.49 10.44 -3.74
N ALA A 66 -4.76 11.09 -4.65
CA ALA A 66 -3.93 12.26 -4.37
C ALA A 66 -4.39 13.44 -5.21
N ASN A 67 -5.10 14.40 -4.62
CA ASN A 67 -5.57 15.60 -5.31
C ASN A 67 -4.47 16.67 -5.31
N MET A 68 -3.49 16.49 -6.20
CA MET A 68 -2.30 17.34 -6.30
C MET A 68 -2.59 18.72 -6.88
N SER A 69 -3.63 18.89 -7.70
CA SER A 69 -4.07 20.18 -8.24
C SER A 69 -4.79 21.05 -7.20
N TRP A 70 -5.05 20.52 -6.00
CA TRP A 70 -5.70 21.22 -4.91
C TRP A 70 -4.89 21.19 -3.61
N ASN A 71 -5.11 20.22 -2.73
CA ASN A 71 -4.57 20.27 -1.37
C ASN A 71 -3.18 19.63 -1.25
N SER A 72 -2.86 18.65 -2.09
CA SER A 72 -1.76 17.72 -1.80
C SER A 72 -0.38 18.27 -2.22
N ALA A 73 -0.33 19.29 -3.09
CA ALA A 73 0.91 19.91 -3.53
C ALA A 73 1.37 21.12 -2.68
N MET A 74 0.50 21.64 -1.80
CA MET A 74 0.72 22.89 -1.05
C MET A 74 1.09 24.12 -1.92
N ASN A 75 0.89 24.02 -3.24
CA ASN A 75 1.17 25.04 -4.25
C ASN A 75 0.31 24.79 -5.50
N THR A 76 -0.98 25.08 -5.39
CA THR A 76 -1.98 24.80 -6.43
C THR A 76 -1.66 25.49 -7.75
N GLY A 77 -1.38 26.80 -7.71
CA GLY A 77 -1.18 27.61 -8.91
C GLY A 77 -0.08 27.08 -9.83
N GLN A 78 1.11 26.81 -9.27
CA GLN A 78 2.21 26.28 -10.08
C GLN A 78 1.98 24.82 -10.47
N THR A 79 1.34 24.01 -9.62
CA THR A 79 1.05 22.61 -9.94
C THR A 79 0.11 22.51 -11.14
N MET A 80 -0.98 23.28 -11.15
CA MET A 80 -1.90 23.35 -12.30
C MET A 80 -1.21 23.84 -13.57
N GLN A 81 -0.26 24.79 -13.45
CA GLN A 81 0.55 25.22 -14.57
C GLN A 81 1.43 24.08 -15.10
N TRP A 82 2.16 23.38 -14.24
CA TRP A 82 3.03 22.27 -14.64
C TRP A 82 2.29 21.10 -15.28
N LEU A 83 1.07 20.80 -14.80
CA LEU A 83 0.20 19.77 -15.37
C LEU A 83 -0.27 20.10 -16.79
N THR A 84 -0.21 21.36 -17.21
CA THR A 84 -0.70 21.83 -18.52
C THR A 84 0.37 22.46 -19.40
N ASP A 85 1.60 22.61 -18.90
CA ASP A 85 2.67 23.27 -19.61
C ASP A 85 3.17 22.43 -20.79
N LYS A 86 3.49 23.13 -21.88
CA LYS A 86 3.91 22.54 -23.14
C LYS A 86 5.31 23.01 -23.51
N ASP A 87 6.04 22.18 -24.25
CA ASP A 87 7.33 22.57 -24.81
C ASP A 87 7.18 23.35 -26.13
N GLU A 88 8.30 23.71 -26.74
CA GLU A 88 8.35 24.46 -28.00
C GLU A 88 7.75 23.69 -29.19
N ALA A 89 7.65 22.36 -29.10
CA ALA A 89 6.99 21.52 -30.09
C ALA A 89 5.47 21.44 -29.89
N GLY A 90 4.94 22.00 -28.79
CA GLY A 90 3.52 21.99 -28.46
C GLY A 90 3.06 20.74 -27.70
N GLU A 91 4.01 19.88 -27.31
CA GLU A 91 3.75 18.65 -26.54
C GLU A 91 3.75 18.94 -25.04
N TYR A 92 2.90 18.24 -24.28
CA TYR A 92 2.89 18.37 -22.82
C TYR A 92 4.20 17.87 -22.22
N ARG A 93 4.74 18.63 -21.27
CA ARG A 93 5.99 18.26 -20.59
C ARG A 93 5.85 16.99 -19.73
N ILE A 94 4.65 16.73 -19.22
CA ILE A 94 4.25 15.44 -18.64
C ILE A 94 3.37 14.75 -19.71
N PRO A 95 3.88 13.73 -20.43
CA PRO A 95 3.22 13.29 -21.66
C PRO A 95 1.90 12.55 -21.45
N ARG A 96 1.77 11.77 -20.36
CA ARG A 96 0.58 10.98 -20.03
C ARG A 96 0.30 11.01 -18.54
N ILE A 97 -0.94 11.29 -18.17
CA ILE A 97 -1.42 11.26 -16.79
C ILE A 97 -2.56 10.25 -16.67
N ILE A 98 -2.37 9.25 -15.83
CA ILE A 98 -3.41 8.31 -15.42
C ILE A 98 -3.80 8.63 -13.99
N TYR A 99 -5.11 8.73 -13.73
CA TYR A 99 -5.60 9.08 -12.41
C TYR A 99 -6.72 8.16 -11.98
N SER A 100 -6.66 7.68 -10.74
CA SER A 100 -7.76 6.95 -10.11
C SER A 100 -8.30 7.70 -8.91
N ASP A 101 -9.62 7.93 -8.96
CA ASP A 101 -10.40 8.63 -7.94
C ASP A 101 -11.84 8.08 -7.96
N ALA A 102 -12.49 8.11 -6.80
CA ALA A 102 -13.90 7.79 -6.66
C ALA A 102 -14.81 9.00 -7.00
N TYR A 103 -14.23 10.19 -7.09
CA TYR A 103 -14.94 11.45 -7.34
C TYR A 103 -14.34 12.22 -8.51
N ALA A 104 -15.16 13.09 -9.12
CA ALA A 104 -14.71 14.07 -10.08
C ALA A 104 -13.94 15.22 -9.39
N SER A 105 -12.73 14.94 -8.91
CA SER A 105 -11.85 15.94 -8.28
C SER A 105 -11.14 16.82 -9.30
N GLU A 106 -10.48 17.89 -8.85
CA GLU A 106 -9.74 18.82 -9.74
C GLU A 106 -8.70 18.10 -10.61
N MET A 107 -8.06 17.05 -10.08
CA MET A 107 -7.05 16.28 -10.82
C MET A 107 -7.63 15.56 -12.04
N VAL A 108 -8.92 15.21 -12.02
CA VAL A 108 -9.61 14.56 -13.15
C VAL A 108 -9.54 15.41 -14.41
N ALA A 109 -9.57 16.75 -14.28
CA ALA A 109 -9.49 17.66 -15.42
C ALA A 109 -8.14 17.66 -16.14
N TYR A 110 -7.10 17.11 -15.50
CA TYR A 110 -5.72 17.06 -16.03
C TYR A 110 -5.29 15.65 -16.46
N ALA A 111 -6.15 14.64 -16.30
CA ALA A 111 -5.82 13.25 -16.63
C ALA A 111 -6.16 12.91 -18.10
N ASP A 112 -5.30 12.14 -18.75
CA ASP A 112 -5.57 11.53 -20.07
C ASP A 112 -6.47 10.30 -19.94
N LEU A 113 -6.32 9.56 -18.84
CA LEU A 113 -7.11 8.37 -18.53
C LEU A 113 -7.52 8.41 -17.06
N VAL A 114 -8.83 8.34 -16.83
CA VAL A 114 -9.41 8.21 -15.50
C VAL A 114 -9.80 6.76 -15.27
N LEU A 115 -9.44 6.22 -14.12
CA LEU A 115 -9.86 4.90 -13.65
C LEU A 115 -10.85 5.10 -12.48
N PRO A 116 -12.17 5.08 -12.73
CA PRO A 116 -13.18 5.35 -11.71
C PRO A 116 -13.15 4.30 -10.60
N ASP A 117 -12.82 4.74 -9.39
CA ASP A 117 -12.76 3.88 -8.21
C ASP A 117 -14.14 3.77 -7.54
N THR A 118 -14.32 2.69 -6.79
CA THR A 118 -15.46 2.49 -5.89
C THR A 118 -15.30 3.29 -4.59
N THR A 119 -16.40 3.53 -3.90
CA THR A 119 -16.35 4.03 -2.52
C THR A 119 -16.00 2.91 -1.53
N TYR A 120 -15.66 3.26 -0.29
CA TYR A 120 -15.33 2.28 0.76
C TYR A 120 -16.51 1.36 1.15
N LEU A 121 -17.74 1.68 0.73
CA LEU A 121 -18.95 0.88 0.99
C LEU A 121 -19.20 -0.20 -0.07
N GLU A 122 -18.38 -0.24 -1.12
CA GLU A 122 -18.62 -1.04 -2.34
C GLU A 122 -17.53 -2.07 -2.61
N ARG A 123 -16.51 -2.14 -1.74
CA ARG A 123 -15.36 -3.03 -1.95
C ARG A 123 -14.92 -3.70 -0.67
N PHE A 124 -14.20 -4.81 -0.85
CA PHE A 124 -13.39 -5.36 0.21
C PHE A 124 -12.15 -4.49 0.43
N ASP A 125 -11.79 -4.31 1.70
CA ASP A 125 -10.55 -3.67 2.10
C ASP A 125 -10.01 -4.32 3.38
N ALA A 126 -8.71 -4.22 3.64
CA ALA A 126 -8.08 -4.82 4.81
C ALA A 126 -7.31 -3.77 5.61
N ILE A 127 -7.71 -3.59 6.87
CA ILE A 127 -7.01 -2.78 7.86
C ILE A 127 -6.04 -3.73 8.58
N SER A 128 -4.94 -4.02 7.87
CA SER A 128 -4.04 -5.14 8.14
C SER A 128 -2.99 -4.85 9.24
N LEU A 129 -2.57 -5.91 9.94
CA LEU A 129 -1.38 -5.91 10.81
C LEU A 129 -0.06 -5.60 10.05
N LEU A 130 -0.05 -5.72 8.73
CA LEU A 130 1.14 -5.47 7.91
C LEU A 130 1.36 -3.99 7.54
N ASP A 131 0.35 -3.13 7.73
CA ASP A 131 0.42 -1.71 7.36
C ASP A 131 -0.08 -0.81 8.51
N ARG A 132 -1.38 -0.82 8.77
CA ARG A 132 -2.05 0.08 9.72
C ARG A 132 -3.10 -0.67 10.54
N PRO A 133 -2.70 -1.40 11.59
CA PRO A 133 -3.65 -2.15 12.39
C PRO A 133 -4.50 -1.28 13.30
N ILE A 134 -5.66 -1.81 13.71
CA ILE A 134 -6.51 -1.24 14.78
C ILE A 134 -6.13 -1.77 16.17
N SER A 135 -4.85 -2.11 16.34
CA SER A 135 -4.30 -2.68 17.58
C SER A 135 -4.12 -1.62 18.67
N ASP A 136 -3.96 -2.07 19.91
CA ASP A 136 -3.61 -1.22 21.06
C ASP A 136 -2.47 -1.84 21.87
N ALA A 137 -2.21 -1.28 23.06
CA ALA A 137 -1.13 -1.75 23.92
C ALA A 137 -1.37 -3.18 24.45
N ASP A 138 -2.62 -3.62 24.51
CA ASP A 138 -3.07 -4.84 25.17
C ASP A 138 -3.45 -5.96 24.19
N GLY A 139 -3.45 -5.72 22.88
CA GLY A 139 -3.77 -6.76 21.91
C GLY A 139 -3.44 -6.39 20.46
N ALA A 140 -3.38 -7.43 19.63
CA ALA A 140 -3.32 -7.29 18.18
C ALA A 140 -4.73 -7.39 17.60
N SER A 141 -5.04 -6.48 16.68
CA SER A 141 -6.32 -6.41 15.99
C SER A 141 -6.13 -5.92 14.56
N ASP A 142 -6.83 -6.57 13.65
CA ASP A 142 -7.03 -6.16 12.28
C ASP A 142 -8.52 -6.24 11.92
N ALA A 143 -8.88 -5.66 10.79
CA ALA A 143 -10.25 -5.59 10.35
C ALA A 143 -10.37 -5.65 8.84
N ILE A 144 -11.59 -5.89 8.39
CA ILE A 144 -11.97 -5.71 7.00
C ILE A 144 -13.00 -4.61 6.86
N ARG A 145 -13.03 -4.00 5.69
CA ARG A 145 -14.26 -3.46 5.13
C ARG A 145 -14.79 -4.48 4.13
N HIS A 146 -16.09 -4.66 4.09
CA HIS A 146 -16.76 -5.49 3.10
C HIS A 146 -17.83 -4.67 2.39
N PRO A 147 -18.17 -5.02 1.13
CA PRO A 147 -19.19 -4.30 0.40
C PRO A 147 -20.55 -4.39 1.11
N LEU A 148 -21.21 -3.25 1.24
CA LEU A 148 -22.61 -3.11 1.65
C LEU A 148 -23.52 -2.82 0.44
N PHE A 149 -22.95 -2.20 -0.60
CA PHE A 149 -23.64 -1.89 -1.84
C PHE A 149 -22.91 -2.50 -3.03
N ASP A 150 -23.68 -2.95 -4.02
CA ASP A 150 -23.15 -3.31 -5.34
C ASP A 150 -23.20 -2.07 -6.23
N PRO A 151 -22.06 -1.55 -6.74
CA PRO A 151 -22.03 -0.37 -7.61
C PRO A 151 -22.99 -0.45 -8.79
N ALA A 152 -23.23 -1.66 -9.33
CA ALA A 152 -24.11 -1.87 -10.47
C ALA A 152 -25.58 -1.51 -10.18
N THR A 153 -25.97 -1.40 -8.90
CA THR A 153 -27.34 -1.05 -8.48
C THR A 153 -27.48 0.38 -7.97
N GLN A 154 -26.42 1.20 -8.09
CA GLN A 154 -26.30 2.48 -7.36
C GLN A 154 -26.08 3.69 -8.28
N GLY A 155 -26.49 3.64 -9.55
CA GLY A 155 -26.40 4.81 -10.41
C GLY A 155 -27.70 5.61 -10.49
N ASP A 156 -27.56 6.83 -10.98
CA ASP A 156 -28.67 7.75 -11.19
C ASP A 156 -29.51 7.29 -12.40
N ASP A 157 -30.82 7.55 -12.36
CA ASP A 157 -31.78 7.27 -13.44
C ASP A 157 -31.84 5.81 -13.95
N GLY A 158 -31.27 4.86 -13.19
CA GLY A 158 -31.32 3.42 -13.49
C GLY A 158 -30.12 2.87 -14.25
N ASP A 159 -29.12 3.69 -14.56
CA ASP A 159 -27.87 3.24 -15.19
C ASP A 159 -26.91 2.65 -14.13
N ALA A 160 -26.25 1.55 -14.45
CA ALA A 160 -25.25 0.96 -13.56
C ALA A 160 -23.98 1.84 -13.53
N ARG A 161 -23.40 2.06 -12.34
CA ARG A 161 -22.08 2.72 -12.25
C ARG A 161 -21.00 1.77 -12.73
N ASP A 162 -20.33 2.13 -13.82
CA ASP A 162 -19.14 1.41 -14.32
C ASP A 162 -17.89 1.84 -13.55
N VAL A 163 -17.80 1.36 -12.31
CA VAL A 163 -16.68 1.63 -11.38
C VAL A 163 -16.09 0.32 -10.89
N ARG A 164 -14.79 0.33 -10.58
CA ARG A 164 -14.09 -0.86 -10.08
C ARG A 164 -13.12 -0.48 -8.97
N GLY A 165 -13.11 -1.28 -7.90
CA GLY A 165 -12.18 -1.07 -6.79
C GLY A 165 -10.72 -1.05 -7.26
N PHE A 166 -10.03 0.05 -6.99
CA PHE A 166 -8.70 0.31 -7.54
C PHE A 166 -7.68 -0.78 -7.21
N GLN A 167 -7.75 -1.41 -6.03
CA GLN A 167 -6.87 -2.52 -5.68
C GLN A 167 -7.04 -3.72 -6.65
N SER A 168 -8.27 -4.04 -7.05
CA SER A 168 -8.53 -5.08 -8.05
C SER A 168 -8.02 -4.65 -9.44
N VAL A 169 -8.14 -3.36 -9.77
CA VAL A 169 -7.57 -2.80 -11.01
C VAL A 169 -6.04 -2.90 -11.00
N LEU A 170 -5.37 -2.61 -9.88
CA LEU A 170 -3.91 -2.76 -9.75
C LEU A 170 -3.45 -4.21 -9.92
N ILE A 171 -4.17 -5.18 -9.35
CA ILE A 171 -3.89 -6.61 -9.54
C ILE A 171 -4.00 -6.98 -11.02
N GLU A 172 -5.05 -6.52 -11.69
CA GLU A 172 -5.24 -6.81 -13.11
C GLU A 172 -4.17 -6.13 -13.98
N LEU A 173 -3.85 -4.87 -13.73
CA LEU A 173 -2.78 -4.15 -14.44
C LEU A 173 -1.44 -4.86 -14.26
N GLY A 174 -1.10 -5.24 -13.03
CA GLY A 174 0.13 -5.95 -12.76
C GLY A 174 0.18 -7.34 -13.40
N THR A 175 -0.96 -8.04 -13.47
CA THR A 175 -1.09 -9.30 -14.22
C THR A 175 -0.85 -9.09 -15.72
N ARG A 176 -1.50 -8.07 -16.32
CA ARG A 176 -1.34 -7.73 -17.75
C ARG A 176 0.09 -7.32 -18.10
N LEU A 177 0.80 -6.72 -17.15
CA LEU A 177 2.22 -6.34 -17.27
C LEU A 177 3.19 -7.50 -16.95
N GLY A 178 2.69 -8.66 -16.52
CA GLY A 178 3.53 -9.81 -16.16
C GLY A 178 4.38 -9.58 -14.90
N LEU A 179 3.92 -8.75 -13.95
CA LEU A 179 4.70 -8.40 -12.78
C LEU A 179 4.91 -9.63 -11.86
N PRO A 180 6.15 -9.85 -11.36
CA PRO A 180 6.43 -10.93 -10.43
C PRO A 180 5.51 -10.90 -9.20
N GLY A 181 4.98 -12.06 -8.84
CA GLY A 181 4.06 -12.20 -7.71
C GLY A 181 2.58 -11.96 -8.04
N LEU A 182 2.24 -11.46 -9.24
CA LEU A 182 0.85 -11.30 -9.71
C LEU A 182 0.47 -12.29 -10.82
N VAL A 183 1.44 -12.99 -11.39
CA VAL A 183 1.23 -14.06 -12.39
C VAL A 183 1.69 -15.43 -11.86
N ASN A 184 1.08 -16.50 -12.38
CA ASN A 184 1.57 -17.86 -12.26
C ASN A 184 2.70 -18.14 -13.27
N GLU A 185 3.33 -19.31 -13.19
CA GLU A 185 4.42 -19.71 -14.11
C GLU A 185 4.00 -19.75 -15.58
N ASP A 186 2.72 -20.01 -15.85
CA ASP A 186 2.12 -20.02 -17.20
C ASP A 186 1.69 -18.63 -17.69
N GLY A 187 1.91 -17.58 -16.89
CA GLY A 187 1.51 -16.20 -17.18
C GLY A 187 0.05 -15.88 -16.86
N SER A 188 -0.75 -16.85 -16.37
CA SER A 188 -2.12 -16.60 -15.94
C SER A 188 -2.17 -15.76 -14.65
N ALA A 189 -3.32 -15.11 -14.41
CA ALA A 189 -3.53 -14.31 -13.21
C ALA A 189 -3.39 -15.15 -11.93
N ARG A 190 -2.56 -14.71 -10.99
CA ARG A 190 -2.41 -15.39 -9.70
C ARG A 190 -3.61 -15.14 -8.79
N TYR A 191 -4.14 -13.92 -8.82
CA TYR A 191 -5.29 -13.49 -8.04
C TYR A 191 -6.40 -13.01 -8.96
N ARG A 192 -7.65 -13.39 -8.66
CA ARG A 192 -8.80 -12.97 -9.45
C ARG A 192 -9.14 -11.49 -9.25
N ASP A 193 -9.11 -11.05 -7.99
CA ASP A 193 -9.50 -9.72 -7.52
C ASP A 193 -8.85 -9.45 -6.16
N TYR A 194 -9.12 -8.30 -5.56
CA TYR A 194 -8.55 -7.95 -4.26
C TYR A 194 -9.09 -8.80 -3.09
N ALA A 195 -10.32 -9.30 -3.16
CA ALA A 195 -10.85 -10.19 -2.13
C ALA A 195 -10.10 -11.54 -2.11
N ASP A 196 -9.83 -12.09 -3.31
CA ASP A 196 -8.98 -13.27 -3.48
C ASP A 196 -7.55 -13.01 -2.99
N TYR A 197 -7.02 -11.81 -3.27
CA TYR A 197 -5.71 -11.39 -2.78
C TYR A 197 -5.65 -11.34 -1.25
N ILE A 198 -6.64 -10.74 -0.58
CA ILE A 198 -6.69 -10.66 0.90
C ILE A 198 -6.59 -12.05 1.54
N VAL A 199 -7.29 -13.04 0.98
CA VAL A 199 -7.32 -14.41 1.50
C VAL A 199 -6.00 -15.15 1.21
N ARG A 200 -5.55 -15.11 -0.06
CA ARG A 200 -4.50 -16.02 -0.57
C ARG A 200 -3.09 -15.44 -0.47
N HIS A 201 -2.93 -14.12 -0.41
CA HIS A 201 -1.61 -13.52 -0.34
C HIS A 201 -0.92 -13.87 0.98
N GLU A 202 0.37 -14.17 0.88
CA GLU A 202 1.25 -14.38 2.02
C GLU A 202 2.52 -13.52 1.86
N ARG A 203 2.76 -12.63 2.83
CA ARG A 203 3.97 -11.80 2.89
C ARG A 203 5.20 -12.63 3.26
N ALA A 204 4.99 -13.64 4.09
CA ALA A 204 5.94 -14.68 4.47
C ALA A 204 5.17 -15.99 4.66
N PRO A 205 5.82 -17.17 4.66
CA PRO A 205 5.11 -18.44 4.80
C PRO A 205 4.16 -18.46 6.01
N GLY A 206 2.85 -18.59 5.77
CA GLY A 206 1.82 -18.58 6.80
C GLY A 206 1.36 -17.21 7.28
N VAL A 207 1.96 -16.09 6.84
CA VAL A 207 1.61 -14.73 7.29
C VAL A 207 0.89 -14.00 6.15
N GLY A 208 -0.43 -13.91 6.25
CA GLY A 208 -1.28 -13.22 5.28
C GLY A 208 -1.56 -11.76 5.63
N LEU A 209 -2.45 -11.12 4.85
CA LEU A 209 -2.93 -9.75 5.13
C LEU A 209 -3.77 -9.67 6.42
N LEU A 210 -4.52 -10.71 6.73
CA LEU A 210 -5.38 -10.79 7.91
C LEU A 210 -4.93 -11.94 8.80
N ALA A 211 -4.89 -11.72 10.11
CA ALA A 211 -4.42 -12.68 11.11
C ALA A 211 -5.52 -13.58 11.69
N GLY A 212 -6.78 -13.16 11.64
CA GLY A 212 -7.91 -13.91 12.17
C GLY A 212 -8.28 -15.12 11.31
N TRP A 213 -8.63 -16.25 11.95
CA TRP A 213 -9.12 -17.48 11.30
C TRP A 213 -8.26 -17.95 10.12
N ARG A 214 -6.96 -18.09 10.34
CA ARG A 214 -6.01 -18.76 9.45
C ARG A 214 -6.13 -20.29 9.57
N GLY A 215 -5.46 -21.00 8.66
CA GLY A 215 -5.57 -22.45 8.53
C GLY A 215 -6.79 -22.84 7.69
N GLU A 216 -6.73 -23.96 6.96
CA GLU A 216 -7.81 -24.37 6.04
C GLU A 216 -9.19 -24.49 6.71
N ASP A 217 -9.22 -24.79 8.01
CA ASP A 217 -10.44 -24.89 8.82
C ASP A 217 -10.78 -23.61 9.62
N GLY A 218 -9.92 -22.59 9.55
CA GLY A 218 -10.04 -21.33 10.29
C GLY A 218 -9.76 -21.44 11.79
N SER A 219 -9.09 -22.50 12.25
CA SER A 219 -8.80 -22.72 13.69
C SER A 219 -7.58 -21.97 14.21
N GLN A 220 -6.77 -21.38 13.33
CA GLN A 220 -5.50 -20.74 13.68
C GLN A 220 -5.62 -19.21 13.63
N HIS A 221 -4.69 -18.54 14.32
CA HIS A 221 -4.61 -17.08 14.33
C HIS A 221 -3.15 -16.63 14.20
N GLY A 222 -2.94 -15.50 13.54
CA GLY A 222 -1.61 -14.99 13.20
C GLY A 222 -1.01 -15.74 12.02
N LYS A 223 -0.33 -16.84 12.32
CA LYS A 223 0.36 -17.66 11.32
C LYS A 223 -0.43 -18.92 11.00
N GLY A 224 -0.69 -19.16 9.72
CA GLY A 224 -1.35 -20.35 9.19
C GLY A 224 -1.61 -20.24 7.69
N THR A 225 -1.95 -21.33 7.03
CA THR A 225 -2.29 -21.34 5.59
C THR A 225 -3.51 -20.45 5.30
N PRO A 226 -3.72 -20.00 4.05
CA PRO A 226 -4.94 -19.33 3.64
C PRO A 226 -6.20 -20.12 4.00
N ASN A 227 -7.22 -19.43 4.50
CA ASN A 227 -8.54 -19.99 4.80
C ASN A 227 -9.54 -19.49 3.74
N PRO A 228 -10.17 -20.37 2.93
CA PRO A 228 -11.15 -19.93 1.93
C PRO A 228 -12.35 -19.17 2.53
N ASP A 229 -12.70 -19.44 3.79
CA ASP A 229 -13.83 -18.82 4.48
C ASP A 229 -13.43 -17.59 5.31
N GLN A 230 -12.16 -17.13 5.22
CA GLN A 230 -11.61 -16.10 6.12
C GLN A 230 -12.47 -14.83 6.12
N LEU A 231 -12.83 -14.31 4.94
CA LEU A 231 -13.63 -13.08 4.84
C LEU A 231 -15.00 -13.25 5.49
N GLN A 232 -15.67 -14.39 5.29
CA GLN A 232 -16.97 -14.65 5.92
C GLN A 232 -16.86 -14.70 7.44
N ARG A 233 -15.80 -15.32 7.98
CA ARG A 233 -15.53 -15.35 9.43
C ARG A 233 -15.39 -13.94 10.02
N TYR A 234 -14.71 -13.04 9.30
CA TYR A 234 -14.63 -11.64 9.71
C TYR A 234 -16.00 -10.96 9.68
N ILE A 235 -16.79 -11.15 8.60
CA ILE A 235 -18.14 -10.57 8.49
C ILE A 235 -19.03 -11.04 9.66
N ASP A 236 -19.04 -12.34 9.93
CA ASP A 236 -19.82 -12.94 11.02
C ASP A 236 -19.37 -12.42 12.40
N ASN A 237 -18.09 -12.04 12.54
CA ASN A 237 -17.52 -11.46 13.75
C ASN A 237 -17.57 -9.91 13.76
N GLY A 238 -18.42 -9.29 12.96
CA GLY A 238 -18.61 -7.83 12.96
C GLY A 238 -17.51 -7.04 12.25
N GLY A 239 -16.77 -7.69 11.35
CA GLY A 239 -15.77 -7.07 10.47
C GLY A 239 -14.37 -6.92 11.07
N PHE A 240 -14.11 -7.43 12.28
CA PHE A 240 -12.79 -7.33 12.91
C PHE A 240 -12.39 -8.59 13.66
N TRP A 241 -11.10 -8.71 13.94
CA TRP A 241 -10.51 -9.73 14.77
C TRP A 241 -9.65 -9.10 15.85
N ARG A 242 -9.55 -9.74 17.01
CA ARG A 242 -8.70 -9.32 18.12
C ARG A 242 -8.15 -10.52 18.87
N GLU A 243 -6.86 -10.47 19.16
CA GLU A 243 -6.17 -11.32 20.12
C GLU A 243 -5.66 -10.47 21.28
N GLU A 244 -6.10 -10.82 22.49
CA GLU A 244 -5.58 -10.23 23.72
C GLU A 244 -4.15 -10.72 24.00
N LEU A 245 -3.26 -9.80 24.37
CA LEU A 245 -1.97 -10.16 24.92
C LEU A 245 -2.17 -10.86 26.27
N PRO A 246 -1.47 -11.98 26.51
CA PRO A 246 -1.43 -12.58 27.84
C PRO A 246 -1.01 -11.55 28.89
N GLU A 247 -1.61 -11.58 30.07
CA GLU A 247 -1.36 -10.59 31.12
C GLU A 247 0.13 -10.44 31.47
N HIS A 248 0.85 -11.57 31.56
CA HIS A 248 2.28 -11.60 31.83
C HIS A 248 3.16 -11.03 30.70
N ALA A 249 2.59 -10.79 29.50
CA ALA A 249 3.28 -10.32 28.31
C ALA A 249 3.05 -8.83 28.00
N ARG A 250 2.27 -8.10 28.81
CA ARG A 250 1.85 -6.72 28.50
C ARG A 250 2.95 -5.67 28.63
N TYR A 251 3.90 -5.88 29.53
CA TYR A 251 4.94 -4.90 29.87
C TYR A 251 6.33 -5.33 29.43
N TYR A 252 7.21 -4.34 29.23
CA TYR A 252 8.63 -4.55 28.90
C TYR A 252 8.83 -5.42 27.64
N LYS A 253 7.98 -5.20 26.63
CA LYS A 253 7.83 -6.03 25.41
C LYS A 253 9.17 -6.36 24.72
N MET A 254 10.12 -5.43 24.71
CA MET A 254 11.44 -5.64 24.11
C MET A 254 12.27 -6.77 24.77
N ALA A 255 12.03 -7.11 26.03
CA ALA A 255 12.78 -8.17 26.74
C ALA A 255 11.88 -9.13 27.54
N ASN A 256 10.56 -9.00 27.40
CA ASN A 256 9.60 -9.90 28.01
C ASN A 256 9.51 -11.19 27.18
N ARG A 257 9.98 -12.30 27.74
CA ARG A 257 9.97 -13.61 27.06
C ARG A 257 8.56 -14.04 26.63
N GLY A 258 7.54 -13.80 27.46
CA GLY A 258 6.16 -14.14 27.12
C GLY A 258 5.64 -13.36 25.91
N TYR A 259 5.97 -12.07 25.85
CA TYR A 259 5.67 -11.25 24.67
C TYR A 259 6.42 -11.72 23.44
N LEU A 260 7.74 -11.93 23.54
CA LEU A 260 8.58 -12.27 22.40
C LEU A 260 8.20 -13.62 21.79
N GLN A 261 7.85 -14.61 22.63
CA GLN A 261 7.31 -15.91 22.17
C GLN A 261 5.95 -15.76 21.50
N TRP A 262 5.06 -14.94 22.07
CA TRP A 262 3.76 -14.65 21.48
C TRP A 262 3.91 -13.94 20.12
N ALA A 263 4.75 -12.90 20.05
CA ALA A 263 4.98 -12.11 18.85
C ALA A 263 5.66 -12.94 17.75
N GLN A 264 6.59 -13.83 18.10
CA GLN A 264 7.20 -14.76 17.15
C GLN A 264 6.17 -15.73 16.56
N ARG A 265 5.29 -16.30 17.41
CA ARG A 265 4.21 -17.19 16.95
C ARG A 265 3.30 -16.51 15.94
N PHE A 266 2.99 -15.22 16.16
CA PHE A 266 2.20 -14.40 15.26
C PHE A 266 2.95 -13.92 14.01
N GLY A 267 4.27 -14.07 13.95
CA GLY A 267 5.10 -13.64 12.82
C GLY A 267 5.48 -12.15 12.84
N PHE A 268 5.29 -11.45 13.96
CA PHE A 268 5.67 -10.04 14.11
C PHE A 268 7.17 -9.84 14.28
N VAL A 269 7.84 -10.82 14.88
CA VAL A 269 9.29 -10.84 15.07
C VAL A 269 9.86 -12.18 14.57
N PRO A 270 11.10 -12.20 14.05
CA PRO A 270 11.68 -13.41 13.49
C PRO A 270 12.06 -14.45 14.55
N ASN A 271 12.34 -14.03 15.79
CA ASN A 271 12.71 -14.89 16.91
C ASN A 271 12.27 -14.29 18.26
N ASP A 272 12.40 -15.05 19.34
CA ASP A 272 12.02 -14.65 20.69
C ASP A 272 13.19 -14.03 21.51
N ALA A 273 14.29 -13.66 20.85
CA ALA A 273 15.41 -13.01 21.52
C ALA A 273 15.04 -11.55 21.90
N PRO A 274 15.63 -11.01 22.98
CA PRO A 274 15.43 -9.61 23.35
C PRO A 274 15.76 -8.65 22.21
N ILE A 275 14.86 -7.69 21.97
CA ILE A 275 15.04 -6.60 21.01
C ILE A 275 15.94 -5.55 21.66
N VAL A 276 17.18 -5.44 21.16
CA VAL A 276 18.14 -4.45 21.64
C VAL A 276 17.80 -3.09 21.03
N LEU A 277 17.45 -2.12 21.88
CA LEU A 277 17.26 -0.74 21.47
C LEU A 277 18.64 -0.08 21.31
N GLN A 278 19.03 0.17 20.06
CA GLN A 278 20.27 0.88 19.74
C GLN A 278 20.02 2.40 19.79
N LEU A 279 20.81 3.12 20.60
CA LEU A 279 20.82 4.59 20.61
C LEU A 279 21.86 5.15 19.62
N TYR A 280 22.90 4.37 19.34
CA TYR A 280 23.94 4.63 18.36
C TYR A 280 24.24 3.30 17.65
N SER A 281 24.35 3.32 16.32
CA SER A 281 24.67 2.18 15.48
C SER A 281 25.82 2.53 14.56
#